data_AF-A0ABD6A2Z1-F1
#
_entry.id   AF-A0ABD6A2Z1-F1
#
_cell.length_a   1.000
_cell.length_b   1.000
_cell.length_c   1.000
_cell.angle_alpha   90.00
_cell.angle_beta   90.00
_cell.angle_gamma   90.00
#
_symmetry.space_group_name_H-M   'P 1'
#
loop_
_entity.id
_entity.type
_entity.pdbx_description
1 polymer ?
#
loop_
_entity_poly.entity_id
_entity_poly.type
_entity_poly.pdbx_seq_one_letter_code
_entity_poly.pdbx_strand_id
1 'polypeptide(L)'
;LAAAETYRLVTLPSEPQAEREFASLLRAAEETMYAVTVDEGSDLVGTAVRDLDATVVAVKALDGGIDTLARDRTLAVGDEVYLVGRPETFRRLDARSTPA
;
A
#
# COMPACT_ATOMS: atom_id res chain seq x y z
N LEU A 1 -34.67 -30.29 51.90
CA LEU A 1 -33.84 -29.25 51.27
C LEU A 1 -33.61 -29.66 49.82
N ALA A 2 -34.22 -28.96 48.87
CA ALA A 2 -34.00 -29.22 47.45
C ALA A 2 -32.55 -28.85 47.10
N ALA A 3 -31.85 -29.76 46.42
CA ALA A 3 -30.48 -29.52 45.98
C ALA A 3 -30.48 -28.29 45.05
N ALA A 4 -29.74 -27.25 45.42
CA ALA A 4 -29.59 -26.07 44.58
C ALA A 4 -28.72 -26.44 43.39
N GLU A 5 -29.33 -26.61 42.22
CA GLU A 5 -28.60 -26.83 40.98
C GLU A 5 -27.78 -25.59 40.65
N THR A 6 -26.47 -25.80 40.45
CA THR A 6 -25.52 -24.72 40.15
C THR A 6 -25.32 -24.68 38.64
N TYR A 7 -25.82 -23.63 38.01
CA TYR A 7 -25.65 -23.39 36.59
C TYR A 7 -24.45 -22.46 36.35
N ARG A 8 -23.61 -22.81 35.37
CA ARG A 8 -22.48 -21.97 34.92
C ARG A 8 -22.73 -21.52 33.48
N LEU A 9 -23.04 -20.24 33.32
CA LEU A 9 -23.05 -19.59 32.02
C LEU A 9 -21.60 -19.42 31.55
N VAL A 10 -21.30 -19.95 30.37
CA VAL A 10 -20.04 -19.76 29.66
C VAL A 10 -20.36 -19.39 28.22
N THR A 11 -19.72 -18.34 27.73
CA THR A 11 -19.72 -17.99 26.31
C THR A 11 -18.61 -18.76 25.62
N LEU A 12 -18.93 -19.45 24.52
CA LEU A 12 -17.92 -20.01 23.64
C LEU A 12 -17.11 -18.87 23.01
N PRO A 13 -15.78 -18.99 22.87
CA PRO A 13 -15.01 -18.05 22.06
C PRO A 13 -15.52 -18.12 20.62
N SER A 14 -16.20 -17.08 20.14
CA SER A 14 -16.41 -16.90 18.71
C SER A 14 -15.13 -16.31 18.17
N GLU A 15 -14.32 -17.10 17.46
CA GLU A 15 -13.24 -16.52 16.68
C GLU A 15 -13.86 -15.51 15.70
N PRO A 16 -13.35 -14.27 15.59
CA PRO A 16 -13.97 -13.24 14.78
C PRO A 16 -13.86 -13.63 13.30
N GLN A 17 -14.91 -14.29 12.80
CA GLN A 17 -15.03 -14.73 11.42
C GLN A 17 -14.91 -13.54 10.47
N ALA A 18 -15.46 -12.39 10.87
CA ALA A 18 -15.35 -11.12 10.15
C ALA A 18 -13.91 -10.63 9.98
N GLU A 19 -13.04 -10.78 10.98
CA GLU A 19 -11.64 -10.35 10.89
C GLU A 19 -10.85 -11.24 9.92
N ARG A 20 -11.13 -12.55 9.91
CA ARG A 20 -10.50 -13.49 8.98
C ARG A 20 -11.04 -13.35 7.56
N GLU A 21 -12.33 -13.07 7.40
CA GLU A 21 -12.94 -12.75 6.10
C GLU A 21 -12.36 -11.45 5.54
N PHE A 22 -12.26 -10.41 6.37
CA PHE A 22 -11.61 -9.15 5.99
C PHE A 22 -10.13 -9.33 5.63
N ALA A 23 -9.38 -10.07 6.44
CA ALA A 23 -7.98 -10.40 6.12
C ALA A 23 -7.85 -11.24 4.84
N SER A 24 -8.80 -12.14 4.57
CA SER A 24 -8.84 -12.92 3.33
C SER A 24 -9.16 -12.05 2.11
N LEU A 25 -10.08 -11.07 2.24
CA LEU A 25 -10.37 -10.10 1.19
C LEU A 25 -9.15 -9.23 0.87
N LEU A 26 -8.45 -8.74 1.90
CA LEU A 26 -7.19 -8.02 1.71
C LEU A 26 -6.11 -8.89 1.06
N ARG A 27 -6.06 -10.19 1.38
CA ARG A 27 -5.11 -11.13 0.79
C ARG A 27 -5.47 -11.56 -0.63
N ALA A 28 -6.75 -11.48 -0.99
CA ALA A 28 -7.25 -11.71 -2.33
C ALA A 28 -7.17 -10.45 -3.22
N ALA A 29 -6.90 -9.28 -2.65
CA ALA A 29 -6.67 -8.07 -3.42
C ALA A 29 -5.45 -8.27 -4.33
N GLU A 30 -5.61 -8.00 -5.62
CA GLU A 30 -4.55 -8.12 -6.63
C GLU A 30 -3.51 -7.00 -6.54
N GLU A 31 -3.55 -6.19 -5.47
CA GLU A 31 -2.60 -5.12 -5.25
C GLU A 31 -1.33 -5.66 -4.60
N THR A 32 -0.18 -5.23 -5.10
CA THR A 32 1.14 -5.57 -4.57
C THR A 32 1.97 -4.32 -4.40
N MET A 33 3.13 -4.46 -3.78
CA MET A 33 4.10 -3.39 -3.58
C MET A 33 5.10 -3.35 -4.73
N TYR A 34 5.50 -2.15 -5.15
CA TYR A 34 6.51 -1.93 -6.17
C TYR A 34 7.36 -0.70 -5.83
N ALA A 35 8.60 -0.68 -6.31
CA ALA A 35 9.50 0.46 -6.19
C ALA A 35 10.01 0.82 -7.58
N VAL A 36 9.99 2.11 -7.91
CA VAL A 36 10.46 2.64 -9.19
C VAL A 36 11.39 3.82 -8.96
N THR A 37 12.47 3.90 -9.74
CA THR A 37 13.38 5.04 -9.73
C THR A 37 13.01 5.99 -10.87
N VAL A 38 12.98 7.30 -10.59
CA VAL A 38 12.73 8.34 -11.59
C VAL A 38 14.04 8.67 -12.30
N ASP A 39 14.20 8.21 -13.53
CA ASP A 39 15.41 8.52 -14.32
C ASP A 39 15.38 9.95 -14.87
N GLU A 40 16.57 10.47 -15.15
CA GLU A 40 16.73 11.75 -15.84
C GLU A 40 16.09 11.69 -17.23
N GLY A 41 15.30 12.71 -17.59
CA GLY A 41 14.61 12.76 -18.88
C GLY A 41 13.36 11.88 -18.99
N SER A 42 12.94 11.25 -17.89
CA SER A 42 11.70 10.49 -17.82
C SER A 42 10.45 11.40 -17.69
N ASP A 43 9.30 10.89 -18.12
CA ASP A 43 8.01 11.58 -18.05
C ASP A 43 7.50 11.77 -16.60
N LEU A 44 8.15 11.15 -15.61
CA LEU A 44 7.81 11.32 -14.19
C LEU A 44 8.42 12.56 -13.56
N VAL A 45 9.48 13.13 -14.13
CA VAL A 45 10.12 14.34 -13.58
C VAL A 45 9.12 15.50 -13.59
N GLY A 46 8.90 16.13 -12.43
CA GLY A 46 7.96 17.23 -12.31
C GLY A 46 6.49 16.81 -12.14
N THR A 47 6.18 15.52 -12.18
CA THR A 47 4.82 15.01 -11.91
C THR A 47 4.51 15.08 -10.41
N ALA A 48 3.31 15.53 -10.04
CA ALA A 48 2.87 15.47 -8.64
C ALA A 48 2.53 14.03 -8.26
N VAL A 49 2.89 13.63 -7.04
CA VAL A 49 2.62 12.29 -6.50
C VAL A 49 1.15 11.92 -6.59
N ARG A 50 0.25 12.87 -6.29
CA ARG A 50 -1.21 12.70 -6.41
C ARG A 50 -1.72 12.38 -7.82
N ASP A 51 -0.92 12.61 -8.86
CA ASP A 51 -1.30 12.38 -10.25
C ASP A 51 -0.86 10.98 -10.74
N LEU A 52 -0.33 10.13 -9.86
CA LEU A 52 -0.03 8.73 -10.16
C LEU A 52 -1.27 7.84 -9.98
N ASP A 53 -1.45 6.89 -10.90
CA ASP A 53 -2.54 5.89 -10.89
C ASP A 53 -2.36 4.78 -9.81
N ALA A 54 -1.53 5.02 -8.79
CA ALA A 54 -1.20 4.08 -7.73
C ALA A 54 -1.06 4.80 -6.37
N THR A 55 -1.20 4.05 -5.28
CA THR A 55 -1.03 4.62 -3.94
C THR A 55 0.46 4.77 -3.63
N VAL A 56 0.96 6.00 -3.53
CA VAL A 56 2.32 6.27 -3.05
C VAL A 56 2.38 6.14 -1.53
N VAL A 57 3.25 5.26 -1.06
CA VAL A 57 3.50 5.01 0.36
C VAL A 57 4.64 5.89 0.87
N ALA A 58 5.70 6.03 0.08
CA ALA A 58 6.84 6.87 0.41
C ALA A 58 7.61 7.30 -0.85
N VAL A 59 8.30 8.41 -0.75
CA VAL A 59 9.31 8.83 -1.72
C VAL A 59 10.64 9.00 -0.99
N LYS A 60 11.65 8.26 -1.41
CA LYS A 60 13.02 8.42 -0.93
C LYS A 60 13.77 9.29 -1.94
N ALA A 61 14.18 10.46 -1.50
CA ALA A 61 14.99 11.38 -2.28
C ALA A 61 16.39 10.81 -2.51
N LEU A 62 17.04 11.30 -3.58
CA LEU A 62 18.40 10.91 -3.93
C LEU A 62 19.41 11.18 -2.81
N ASP A 63 19.19 12.22 -2.01
CA ASP A 63 20.01 12.57 -0.83
C ASP A 63 19.75 11.67 0.39
N GLY A 64 18.82 10.72 0.28
CA GLY A 64 18.44 9.77 1.32
C GLY A 64 17.27 10.20 2.20
N GLY A 65 16.71 11.40 2.01
CA GLY A 65 15.53 11.84 2.76
C GLY A 65 14.29 11.02 2.41
N ILE A 66 13.51 10.59 3.41
CA ILE A 66 12.28 9.81 3.19
C ILE A 66 11.07 10.67 3.55
N ASP A 67 10.18 10.85 2.58
CA ASP A 67 8.88 11.50 2.75
C ASP A 67 7.79 10.43 2.71
N THR A 68 7.17 10.16 3.87
CA THR A 68 6.10 9.17 4.00
C THR A 68 4.76 9.79 3.68
N LEU A 69 3.92 9.12 2.88
CA LEU A 69 2.62 9.62 2.46
C LEU A 69 2.71 10.98 1.73
N ALA A 70 3.72 11.13 0.87
CA ALA A 70 4.13 12.35 0.16
C ALA A 70 3.10 12.89 -0.86
N ARG A 71 1.84 13.13 -0.46
CA ARG A 71 0.71 13.43 -1.36
C ARG A 71 0.88 14.69 -2.21
N ASP A 72 1.45 15.75 -1.64
CA ASP A 72 1.55 17.07 -2.28
C ASP A 72 2.94 17.34 -2.88
N ARG A 73 3.80 16.34 -2.89
CA ARG A 73 5.17 16.43 -3.41
C ARG A 73 5.21 16.25 -4.93
N THR A 74 6.16 16.93 -5.55
CA THR A 74 6.57 16.70 -6.94
C THR A 74 7.78 15.78 -7.00
N LEU A 75 7.79 14.86 -7.96
CA LEU A 75 8.89 13.92 -8.18
C LEU A 75 10.10 14.61 -8.84
N ALA A 76 11.29 14.28 -8.33
CA ALA A 76 12.57 14.73 -8.85
C ALA A 76 13.38 13.56 -9.43
N VAL A 77 14.39 13.89 -10.23
CA VAL A 77 15.34 12.91 -10.76
C VAL A 77 16.05 12.19 -9.61
N GLY A 78 16.13 10.86 -9.71
CA GLY A 78 16.76 9.99 -8.71
C GLY A 78 15.86 9.69 -7.50
N ASP A 79 14.62 10.19 -7.46
CA ASP A 79 13.65 9.77 -6.46
C ASP A 79 13.31 8.28 -6.63
N GLU A 80 13.32 7.55 -5.52
CA GLU A 80 12.85 6.17 -5.42
C GLU A 80 11.44 6.19 -4.81
N VAL A 81 10.43 5.79 -5.60
CA VAL A 81 9.01 5.91 -5.25
C VAL A 81 8.46 4.52 -4.90
N TYR A 82 7.95 4.38 -3.68
CA TYR A 82 7.34 3.15 -3.17
C TYR A 82 5.82 3.20 -3.32
N LEU A 83 5.27 2.21 -4.00
CA LEU A 83 3.90 2.20 -4.51
C LEU A 83 3.17 0.93 -4.08
N VAL A 84 1.85 1.05 -3.90
CA VAL A 84 0.91 -0.07 -3.80
C VAL A 84 -0.16 0.08 -4.87
N GLY A 85 -0.44 -1.00 -5.58
CA GLY A 85 -1.39 -1.03 -6.69
C GLY A 85 -1.32 -2.33 -7.49
N ARG A 86 -2.05 -2.38 -8.61
CA ARG A 86 -2.10 -3.57 -9.46
C ARG A 86 -0.87 -3.69 -10.37
N PRO A 87 -0.44 -4.91 -10.71
CA PRO A 87 0.71 -5.14 -11.60
C PRO A 87 0.63 -4.45 -12.98
N GLU A 88 -0.55 -4.32 -13.60
CA GLU A 88 -0.68 -3.55 -14.85
C GLU A 88 -0.36 -2.05 -14.71
N THR A 89 -0.57 -1.46 -13.54
CA THR A 89 -0.25 -0.06 -13.29
C THR A 89 1.26 0.16 -13.22
N PHE A 90 2.00 -0.78 -12.62
CA PHE A 90 3.47 -0.69 -12.54
C PHE A 90 4.14 -0.73 -13.91
N ARG A 91 3.65 -1.57 -14.83
CA ARG A 91 4.15 -1.61 -16.21
C ARG A 91 4.02 -0.27 -16.95
N ARG A 92 2.95 0.49 -16.69
CA ARG A 92 2.76 1.84 -17.25
C ARG A 92 3.67 2.86 -16.57
N LEU A 93 3.91 2.70 -15.27
CA LEU A 93 4.81 3.55 -14.50
C LEU A 93 6.28 3.38 -14.93
N ASP A 94 6.74 2.15 -15.13
CA ASP A 94 8.11 1.87 -15.61
C ASP A 94 8.39 2.54 -16.96
N ALA A 95 7.42 2.48 -17.89
CA ALA A 95 7.53 3.13 -19.19
C ALA A 95 7.67 4.65 -19.07
N ARG A 96 7.12 5.25 -18.01
CA ARG A 96 7.23 6.70 -17.74
C ARG A 96 8.44 7.08 -16.91
N SER A 97 9.05 6.11 -16.22
CA SER A 97 10.18 6.35 -15.30
C SER A 97 11.54 6.29 -15.97
N THR A 98 11.57 5.89 -17.25
CA THR A 98 12.75 5.79 -18.10
C THR A 98 12.59 6.75 -19.30
N PRO A 99 13.67 7.24 -19.93
CA PRO A 99 13.57 7.99 -21.19
C PRO A 99 12.89 7.17 -22.30
N ALA A 100 12.23 7.88 -23.24
CA ALA A 100 11.58 7.30 -24.42
C ALA A 100 12.57 6.69 -25.44
#